data_AF-A0A7K0UV57-F1
#
_entry.id   AF-A0A7K0UV57-F1
#
_cell.length_a   1.000
_cell.length_b   1.000
_cell.length_c   1.000
_cell.angle_alpha   90.00
_cell.angle_beta   90.00
_cell.angle_gamma   90.00
#
_symmetry.space_group_name_H-M   'P 1'
#
loop_
_entity.id
_entity.type
_entity.pdbx_description
1 polymer ?
#
loop_
_entity_poly.entity_id
_entity_poly.type
_entity_poly.pdbx_seq_one_letter_code
_entity_poly.pdbx_strand_id
1 'polypeptide(L)' 'KGITGKQFRGVFIRAPWVESYGADVEVLASVNYGGAEHPVAVASGKVLATAFHPELTGDNRVHRYFIEELCKK' A
#
# COMPACT_ATOMS: atom_id res chain seq x y z
N LYS A 1 -9.83 -3.46 1.87
CA LYS A 1 -8.64 -2.63 1.55
C LYS A 1 -7.40 -3.38 2.02
N GLY A 2 -6.33 -3.29 1.23
CA GLY A 2 -5.19 -4.21 1.20
C GLY A 2 -4.63 -4.40 -0.22
N ILE A 3 -4.88 -3.44 -1.13
CA ILE A 3 -4.57 -3.51 -2.58
C ILE A 3 -5.24 -4.70 -3.30
N THR A 4 -6.55 -4.83 -3.53
CA THR A 4 -7.79 -4.08 -3.27
C THR A 4 -8.87 -5.13 -2.93
N GLY A 5 -8.53 -6.09 -2.07
CA GLY A 5 -9.41 -7.20 -1.66
C GLY A 5 -9.23 -7.60 -0.20
N LYS A 6 -9.19 -8.92 0.06
CA LYS A 6 -8.88 -9.49 1.39
C LYS A 6 -7.47 -9.08 1.86
N GLN A 7 -7.27 -9.14 3.18
CA GLN A 7 -5.95 -8.94 3.80
C GLN A 7 -4.90 -9.85 3.14
N PHE A 8 -3.67 -9.37 3.11
CA PHE A 8 -2.51 -10.10 2.61
C PHE A 8 -1.33 -9.84 3.54
N ARG A 9 -0.29 -10.65 3.38
CA ARG A 9 0.92 -10.52 4.19
C ARG A 9 1.78 -9.36 3.68
N GLY A 10 1.89 -8.28 4.44
CA GLY A 10 2.90 -7.24 4.25
C GLY A 10 4.20 -7.60 4.97
N VAL A 11 5.34 -7.46 4.30
CA VAL A 11 6.67 -7.66 4.90
C VAL A 11 7.31 -6.30 5.20
N PHE A 12 7.45 -5.98 6.49
CA PHE A 12 7.98 -4.71 6.96
C PHE A 12 9.38 -4.90 7.54
N ILE A 13 10.38 -4.19 7.00
CA ILE A 13 11.78 -4.27 7.46
C ILE A 13 12.24 -2.85 7.77
N ARG A 14 12.25 -2.48 9.06
CA ARG A 14 12.51 -1.10 9.51
C ARG A 14 11.68 -0.07 8.72
N ALA A 15 10.42 -0.42 8.48
CA ALA A 15 9.53 0.30 7.61
C ALA A 15 9.06 1.62 8.23
N PRO A 16 8.89 2.68 7.43
CA PRO A 16 8.13 3.86 7.84
C PRO A 16 6.63 3.56 7.87
N TRP A 17 5.81 4.51 8.30
CA TRP A 17 4.37 4.57 7.99
C TRP A 17 4.01 5.99 7.56
N VAL A 18 2.82 6.17 6.97
CA VAL A 18 2.33 7.50 6.59
C VAL A 18 1.72 8.19 7.81
N GLU A 19 2.31 9.29 8.26
CA GLU A 19 1.78 10.08 9.39
C GLU A 19 0.67 11.05 8.97
N SER A 20 0.72 11.56 7.74
CA SER A 20 -0.28 12.48 7.18
C SER A 20 -0.28 12.41 5.66
N TYR A 21 -1.39 12.80 5.03
CA TYR A 21 -1.54 12.83 3.58
C TYR A 21 -2.57 13.89 3.16
N GLY A 22 -2.43 14.39 1.91
CA GLY A 22 -3.33 15.40 1.35
C GLY A 22 -4.68 14.82 0.90
N ALA A 23 -5.63 15.69 0.54
CA ALA A 23 -6.98 15.30 0.15
C ALA A 23 -7.03 14.39 -1.09
N ASP A 24 -6.08 14.54 -2.03
CA ASP A 24 -6.00 13.78 -3.28
C ASP A 24 -5.26 12.43 -3.13
N VAL A 25 -5.00 11.99 -1.90
CA VAL A 25 -4.32 10.73 -1.61
C VAL A 25 -5.34 9.66 -1.21
N GLU A 26 -5.34 8.55 -1.93
CA GLU A 26 -6.14 7.38 -1.58
C GLU A 26 -5.35 6.41 -0.71
N VAL A 27 -5.91 6.04 0.45
CA VAL A 27 -5.38 4.94 1.28
C VAL A 27 -5.86 3.60 0.73
N LEU A 28 -4.90 2.78 0.29
CA LEU A 28 -5.11 1.47 -0.33
C LEU A 28 -4.98 0.31 0.65
N ALA A 29 -4.13 0.46 1.68
CA ALA A 29 -3.93 -0.51 2.76
C ALA A 29 -3.50 0.17 4.06
N SER A 30 -3.97 -0.38 5.18
CA SER A 30 -3.62 0.04 6.54
C SER A 30 -3.21 -1.18 7.37
N VAL A 31 -2.44 -0.96 8.42
CA VAL A 31 -2.09 -1.97 9.44
C VAL A 31 -2.51 -1.45 10.81
N ASN A 32 -3.01 -2.33 11.68
CA ASN A 32 -3.17 -2.00 13.08
C ASN A 32 -1.84 -2.24 13.80
N TYR A 33 -1.26 -1.18 14.37
CA TYR A 33 -0.04 -1.25 15.16
C TYR A 33 -0.18 -0.32 16.36
N GLY A 34 0.20 -0.80 17.55
CA GLY A 34 0.06 0.00 18.78
C GLY A 34 -1.38 0.40 19.13
N GLY A 35 -2.39 -0.31 18.60
CA GLY A 35 -3.80 -0.01 18.81
C GLY A 35 -4.39 1.03 17.85
N ALA A 36 -3.60 1.58 16.93
CA ALA A 36 -4.04 2.54 15.92
C ALA A 36 -3.91 1.96 14.50
N GLU A 37 -4.76 2.44 13.58
CA GLU A 37 -4.62 2.14 12.16
C GLU A 37 -3.62 3.12 11.52
N HIS A 38 -2.62 2.58 10.85
CA HIS A 38 -1.61 3.34 10.13
C HIS A 38 -1.68 3.01 8.63
N PRO A 39 -1.79 4.02 7.74
CA PRO A 39 -1.69 3.79 6.30
C PRO A 39 -0.28 3.32 5.92
N VAL A 40 -0.22 2.27 5.11
CA VAL A 40 1.03 1.62 4.68
C VAL A 40 1.09 1.37 3.17
N ALA A 41 -0.01 1.60 2.45
CA ALA A 41 0.01 1.76 1.00
C ALA A 41 -0.96 2.88 0.60
N VAL A 42 -0.47 3.81 -0.21
CA VAL A 42 -1.22 4.97 -0.69
C VAL A 42 -0.97 5.22 -2.16
N ALA A 43 -1.93 5.83 -2.85
CA ALA A 43 -1.76 6.30 -4.23
C ALA A 43 -2.23 7.75 -4.38
N SER A 44 -1.58 8.46 -5.31
CA SER A 44 -1.98 9.80 -5.73
C SER A 44 -1.61 10.01 -7.20
N GLY A 45 -2.61 10.27 -8.04
CA GLY A 45 -2.42 10.26 -9.49
C GLY A 45 -1.82 8.93 -9.97
N LYS A 46 -0.70 8.97 -10.70
CA LYS A 46 0.04 7.78 -11.19
C LYS A 46 1.16 7.32 -10.25
N VAL A 47 1.17 7.77 -8.99
CA VAL A 47 2.19 7.42 -8.00
C VAL A 47 1.62 6.44 -6.97
N LEU A 48 2.36 5.36 -6.72
CA LEU A 48 2.10 4.37 -5.67
C LEU A 48 3.26 4.39 -4.67
N ALA A 49 2.94 4.44 -3.38
CA ALA A 49 3.92 4.28 -2.31
C ALA A 49 3.50 3.15 -1.35
N THR A 50 4.46 2.30 -0.99
CA THR A 50 4.27 1.22 -0.01
C THR A 50 5.35 1.28 1.07
N ALA A 51 4.95 1.09 2.32
CA ALA A 51 5.86 0.98 3.46
C ALA A 51 6.43 -0.44 3.64
N PHE A 52 5.84 -1.43 2.98
CA PHE A 52 6.29 -2.83 3.00
C PHE A 52 6.91 -3.22 1.66
N HIS A 53 7.53 -4.40 1.67
CA HIS A 53 8.20 -5.04 0.55
C HIS A 53 7.26 -6.07 -0.13
N PRO A 54 6.46 -5.68 -1.14
CA PRO A 54 5.58 -6.61 -1.85
C PRO A 54 6.34 -7.73 -2.57
N GLU A 55 7.59 -7.48 -2.97
CA GLU A 55 8.49 -8.39 -3.68
C GLU A 55 8.98 -9.56 -2.83
N LEU A 56 8.95 -9.41 -1.50
CA LEU A 56 9.38 -10.46 -0.56
C LEU A 56 8.25 -11.44 -0.21
N THR A 57 7.21 -11.49 -1.05
CA THR A 57 6.06 -12.37 -0.90
C THR A 57 5.81 -13.10 -2.22
N GLY A 58 5.05 -14.20 -2.18
CA GLY A 58 4.58 -14.85 -3.40
C GLY A 58 3.34 -14.21 -4.02
N ASP A 59 2.84 -13.10 -3.45
CA ASP A 59 1.58 -12.47 -3.86
C ASP A 59 1.82 -11.24 -4.75
N ASN A 60 1.54 -11.37 -6.04
CA ASN A 60 1.82 -10.34 -7.03
C ASN A 60 0.75 -9.25 -7.16
N ARG A 61 -0.26 -9.21 -6.27
CA ARG A 61 -1.39 -8.26 -6.40
C ARG A 61 -0.96 -6.79 -6.45
N VAL A 62 0.09 -6.41 -5.72
CA VAL A 62 0.57 -5.03 -5.67
C VAL A 62 1.21 -4.62 -6.98
N HIS A 63 2.08 -5.48 -7.52
CA HIS A 63 2.70 -5.29 -8.82
C HIS A 63 1.65 -5.24 -9.94
N ARG A 64 0.65 -6.14 -9.89
CA ARG A 64 -0.45 -6.13 -10.83
C ARG A 64 -1.28 -4.86 -10.76
N TYR A 65 -1.65 -4.42 -9.55
CA TYR A 65 -2.36 -3.15 -9.34
C TYR A 65 -1.59 -1.96 -9.94
N PHE A 66 -0.28 -1.89 -9.69
CA PHE A 66 0.56 -0.83 -10.26
C PHE A 66 0.50 -0.80 -11.80
N ILE A 67 0.69 -1.95 -12.44
CA ILE A 67 0.68 -2.06 -13.91
C ILE A 67 -0.71 -1.77 -14.48
N GLU A 68 -1.75 -2.36 -13.89
CA GLU A 68 -3.10 -2.32 -14.43
C GLU A 68 -3.81 -0.98 -14.16
N GLU A 69 -3.58 -0.35 -13.02
CA GLU A 69 -4.33 0.85 -12.63
C GLU A 69 -3.54 2.14 -12.80
N LEU A 70 -2.20 2.09 -12.70
CA LEU A 70 -1.37 3.31 -12.69
C LEU A 70 -0.51 3.49 -13.94
N CYS A 71 -0.06 2.40 -14.58
CA CYS A 71 0.76 2.49 -15.80
C CYS A 71 -0.06 2.59 -17.10
N LYS A 72 -1.37 2.29 -17.07
CA LYS A 72 -2.22 2.46 -18.25
C LYS A 72 -2.27 3.95 -18.68
N LYS A 73 -2.38 4.18 -19.99
CA LYS A 73 -2.33 5.52 -20.59
C LYS A 73 -3.52 6.35 -20.17
#